data_AF-T1BYH8-F1
#
_entry.id   AF-T1BYH8-F1
#
_cell.length_a   1.000
_cell.length_b   1.000
_cell.length_c   1.000
_cell.angle_alpha   90.00
_cell.angle_beta   90.00
_cell.angle_gamma   90.00
#
_symmetry.space_group_name_H-M   'P 1'
#
loop_
_entity.id
_entity.type
_entity.pdbx_description
1 polymer ?
#
loop_
_entity_poly.entity_id
_entity_poly.type
_entity_poly.pdbx_seq_one_letter_code
_entity_poly.pdbx_strand_id
1 'polypeptide(L)' 'APHLYGRLSLKIYWDKQGYRRLASEARKLPVKMIAPQHGSIFKEEMVGKFFDWISGIRCGFDVMNL' A
#
# COMPACT_ATOMS: atom_id res chain seq x y z
N ALA A 1 -21.88 -11.18 7.41
CA ALA A 1 -22.34 -10.75 6.07
C ALA A 1 -21.23 -9.98 5.36
N PRO A 2 -21.08 -10.08 4.03
CA PRO A 2 -19.87 -9.68 3.29
C PRO A 2 -19.65 -8.16 3.14
N HIS A 3 -20.47 -7.34 3.78
CA HIS A 3 -20.61 -5.90 3.51
C HIS A 3 -19.56 -5.00 4.21
N LEU A 4 -18.51 -5.55 4.83
CA LEU A 4 -17.55 -4.78 5.64
C LEU A 4 -16.12 -4.71 5.05
N TYR A 5 -15.87 -5.27 3.86
CA TYR A 5 -14.56 -5.12 3.22
C TYR A 5 -14.57 -3.89 2.30
N GLY A 6 -14.20 -2.73 2.85
CA GLY A 6 -13.93 -1.54 2.06
C GLY A 6 -12.86 -1.87 1.00
N ARG A 7 -13.22 -1.78 -0.29
CA ARG A 7 -12.27 -1.99 -1.39
C ARG A 7 -11.43 -0.74 -1.55
N LEU A 8 -10.19 -0.77 -1.06
CA LEU A 8 -9.18 0.20 -1.44
C LEU A 8 -8.50 -0.30 -2.72
N SER A 9 -8.80 0.31 -3.86
CA SER A 9 -8.06 0.02 -5.10
C SER A 9 -6.69 0.70 -5.02
N LEU A 10 -5.66 -0.07 -4.72
CA LEU A 10 -4.27 0.38 -4.81
C LEU A 10 -3.95 0.64 -6.29
N LYS A 11 -3.86 1.90 -6.68
CA LYS A 11 -3.23 2.27 -7.95
C LYS A 11 -1.72 2.32 -7.73
N ILE A 12 -0.94 1.91 -8.72
CA ILE A 12 0.51 2.13 -8.73
C ILE A 12 0.71 3.65 -8.71
N TYR A 13 1.51 4.14 -7.75
CA TYR A 13 1.89 5.55 -7.68
C TYR A 13 3.28 5.70 -8.30
N TRP A 14 3.50 6.82 -8.96
CA TRP A 14 4.77 7.08 -9.65
C TRP A 14 5.86 7.59 -8.72
N ASP A 15 5.49 8.15 -7.56
CA ASP A 15 6.42 8.78 -6.64
C ASP A 15 6.15 8.41 -5.17
N LYS A 16 7.16 8.65 -4.33
CA LYS A 16 7.13 8.36 -2.90
C LYS A 16 5.98 9.05 -2.15
N GLN A 17 5.60 10.27 -2.54
CA GLN A 17 4.53 10.99 -1.84
C GLN A 17 3.17 10.33 -2.05
N GLY A 18 2.91 9.82 -3.25
CA GLY A 18 1.72 9.03 -3.55
C GLY A 18 1.58 7.82 -2.63
N TYR A 19 2.65 7.04 -2.49
CA TYR A 19 2.68 5.88 -1.60
C TYR A 19 2.59 6.24 -0.12
N ARG A 20 3.23 7.33 0.32
CA ARG A 20 3.14 7.82 1.70
C ARG A 20 1.70 8.20 2.08
N ARG A 21 1.01 8.92 1.18
CA ARG A 21 -0.40 9.29 1.38
C ARG A 21 -1.28 8.04 1.44
N LEU A 22 -1.09 7.11 0.52
CA LEU A 22 -1.85 5.86 0.52
C LEU A 22 -1.69 5.10 1.84
N ALA A 23 -0.46 4.93 2.32
CA ALA A 23 -0.21 4.17 3.53
C ALA A 23 -0.79 4.87 4.77
N SER A 24 -0.82 6.20 4.80
CA SER A 24 -1.48 7.00 5.84
C SER A 24 -3.01 6.78 5.85
N GLU A 25 -3.65 6.83 4.69
CA GLU A 25 -5.11 6.64 4.60
C GLU A 25 -5.52 5.19 4.83
N ALA A 26 -4.77 4.22 4.29
CA ALA A 26 -5.06 2.80 4.43
C ALA A 26 -4.96 2.33 5.89
N ARG A 27 -4.00 2.87 6.67
CA ARG A 27 -3.86 2.56 8.12
C ARG A 27 -5.05 3.02 8.97
N LYS A 28 -5.91 3.92 8.48
CA LYS A 28 -7.15 4.32 9.18
C LYS A 28 -8.25 3.28 9.05
N LEU A 29 -8.09 2.29 8.18
CA LEU A 29 -9.04 1.21 7.94
C LEU A 29 -8.59 -0.06 8.68
N PRO A 30 -9.52 -0.95 9.09
CA PRO A 30 -9.18 -2.23 9.72
C PRO A 30 -8.70 -3.26 8.67
N VAL A 31 -7.60 -2.97 7.97
CA VAL A 31 -7.05 -3.81 6.90
C VAL A 31 -6.40 -5.06 7.48
N LYS A 32 -6.99 -6.23 7.21
CA LYS A 32 -6.44 -7.54 7.63
C LYS A 32 -5.70 -8.28 6.51
N MET A 33 -5.88 -7.82 5.27
CA MET A 33 -5.37 -8.48 4.08
C MET A 33 -5.14 -7.47 2.96
N ILE A 34 -4.05 -7.62 2.23
CA ILE A 34 -3.80 -6.95 0.95
C ILE A 34 -3.75 -8.03 -0.13
N ALA A 35 -4.67 -7.95 -1.08
CA ALA A 35 -4.74 -8.85 -2.22
C ALA A 35 -4.32 -8.10 -3.50
N PRO A 36 -3.05 -8.21 -3.93
CA PRO A 36 -2.59 -7.54 -5.13
C PRO A 36 -3.15 -8.21 -6.40
N GLN A 37 -3.18 -7.48 -7.52
CA GLN A 37 -3.55 -8.04 -8.83
C GLN A 37 -2.59 -9.14 -9.29
N HIS A 38 -1.31 -9.00 -8.91
CA HIS A 38 -0.24 -9.95 -9.21
C HIS A 38 0.56 -10.24 -7.95
N GLY A 39 1.06 -11.48 -7.82
CA GLY A 39 1.85 -11.92 -6.67
C GLY A 39 1.02 -12.47 -5.51
N SER A 40 1.67 -12.63 -4.37
CA SER A 40 1.09 -13.27 -3.18
C SER A 40 0.25 -12.31 -2.34
N ILE A 41 -0.78 -12.86 -1.68
CA ILE A 41 -1.61 -12.14 -0.72
C ILE A 41 -0.82 -11.88 0.58
N PHE A 42 -0.83 -10.64 1.08
CA PHE A 42 -0.30 -10.31 2.39
C PHE A 42 -1.42 -10.37 3.43
N LYS A 43 -1.18 -11.03 4.57
CA LYS A 43 -2.15 -11.16 5.66
C LYS A 43 -1.52 -10.72 6.98
N GLU A 44 -2.36 -10.27 7.90
CA GLU A 44 -1.98 -10.03 9.30
C GLU A 44 -0.75 -9.11 9.43
N GLU A 45 0.31 -9.54 10.12
CA GLU A 45 1.52 -8.74 10.35
C GLU A 45 2.18 -8.23 9.06
N MET A 46 2.02 -8.95 7.95
CA MET A 46 2.60 -8.57 6.66
C MET A 46 1.93 -7.32 6.08
N VAL A 47 0.68 -7.04 6.46
CA VAL A 47 -0.01 -5.80 6.07
C VAL A 47 0.72 -4.58 6.65
N GLY A 48 1.08 -4.64 7.94
CA GLY A 48 1.85 -3.58 8.60
C GLY A 48 3.22 -3.39 7.97
N LYS A 49 3.98 -4.50 7.82
CA LYS A 49 5.30 -4.49 7.19
C LYS A 49 5.27 -3.92 5.76
N PHE A 50 4.23 -4.25 4.98
CA PHE A 50 4.04 -3.68 3.65
C PHE A 50 3.85 -2.16 3.70
N PHE A 51 2.97 -1.66 4.58
CA PHE A 51 2.74 -0.22 4.70
C PHE A 51 3.96 0.54 5.19
N ASP A 52 4.77 -0.06 6.07
CA ASP A 52 6.02 0.54 6.54
C ASP A 52 7.01 0.68 5.38
N TRP A 53 7.24 -0.41 4.65
CA TRP A 53 8.11 -0.41 3.47
C TRP A 53 7.64 0.56 2.39
N ILE A 54 6.38 0.45 1.94
CA ILE A 54 5.89 1.22 0.78
C ILE A 54 5.86 2.72 1.07
N SER A 55 5.64 3.13 2.32
CA SER A 55 5.64 4.56 2.70
C SER A 55 7.03 5.20 2.67
N GLY A 56 8.08 4.38 2.75
CA GLY A 56 9.48 4.80 2.74
C GLY A 56 10.22 4.56 1.42
N ILE A 57 9.59 3.87 0.47
CA ILE A 57 10.24 3.45 -0.78
C ILE A 57 10.76 4.65 -1.57
N ARG A 58 11.98 4.55 -2.10
CA ARG A 58 12.50 5.48 -3.11
C ARG A 58 12.08 4.98 -4.47
N CYS A 59 11.30 5.78 -5.21
CA CYS A 59 10.82 5.42 -6.54
C CYS A 59 10.54 6.69 -7.38
N GLY A 60 10.38 6.52 -8.69
CA GLY A 60 10.14 7.62 -9.62
C GLY A 60 11.26 8.65 -9.58
N PHE A 61 10.91 9.91 -9.32
CA PHE A 61 11.86 11.03 -9.26
C PHE A 61 12.99 10.83 -8.24
N ASP A 62 12.76 10.11 -7.13
CA ASP A 62 13.78 9.86 -6.09
C ASP A 62 14.98 9.03 -6.58
N VAL A 63 14.84 8.34 -7.71
CA VAL A 63 15.85 7.45 -8.29
C VAL A 63 16.23 7.83 -9.72
N MET A 64 15.69 8.93 -10.25
CA MET A 64 16.13 9.46 -11.54
C MET A 64 17.42 10.24 -11.36
N ASN A 65 18.48 9.80 -12.03
CA ASN A 65 19.69 10.59 -12.23
C ASN A 65 19.50 11.41 -13.50
N LEU A 66 19.12 12.68 -13.34
CA LEU A 66 19.11 13.67 -14.43
C LEU A 66 20.52 14.19 -14.70
#